data_AF-A0A146LA44-F1
#
_entry.id   AF-A0A146LA44-F1
#
_cell.length_a   1.000
_cell.length_b   1.000
_cell.length_c   1.000
_cell.angle_alpha   90.00
_cell.angle_beta   90.00
_cell.angle_gamma   90.00
#
_symmetry.space_group_name_H-M   'P 1'
#
loop_
_entity.id
_entity.type
_entity.pdbx_description
1 polymer ?
#
loop_
_entity_poly.entity_id
_entity_poly.type
_entity_poly.pdbx_seq_one_letter_code
_entity_poly.pdbx_strand_id
1 'polypeptide(L)'
;SQLAMEVGRKEELEFRLSETKENVKFLEKEVSRLQHTVDQMSKDRTPHEEKLSMQLRTIEILVSEKSELQQELALITEESKRNAEKCVEFSVKMKALKSEVARLQSEARDNNEARQQHNSILKKLEHSLNEANSMIEQYNKEIELNHEEIQELKRIIHENDQKHEYLKKELEEAKRKLSLAEMKIAQYGGNFDESLQSSANNFEGECEKLREEVSRMRKEVAENTSQYKDYIETLSAQLQQVNNQYQTCVMEKNELLGHKEGLLKQLQDLEKQISKERQTGPSLSQSNVQLNEQLAAAHQTVEDTKILLDEKTKHCNNLAEQLAAAVTKLQETELALEQLEVPDAKLLQAAMESDRIAASRAIEQNTSLKSQLTELNTEMNHSIVKLNNEKLDLTEKLQHAEYLIKELNGKLGRYKHKENLVYTDSVAQCPMIFQKDYSVQTDVDDLEIVVDPEHVTPEAMKLLEEKLKKTMEQVANLSDEKQRLEHLVLQLQGETETICEYVTLYQNQRGLLREKVLEREKQLALLSKERKELKEKLSQISHLLPELPLVGPNQPGAGNLPIIDDATSRIKTLLTEIESSNLVQDKLDGTPNTFHPCLLCSGKLITV
;
A
#
# COMPACT_ATOMS: atom_id res chain seq x y z
N SER A 1 -152.86 -16.90 -43.65
CA SER A 1 -152.52 -16.05 -42.49
C SER A 1 -151.13 -16.34 -41.95
N GLN A 2 -150.75 -17.60 -41.67
CA GLN A 2 -149.40 -17.95 -41.19
C GLN A 2 -148.26 -17.73 -42.20
N LEU A 3 -148.50 -17.97 -43.50
CA LEU A 3 -147.47 -17.82 -44.55
C LEU A 3 -146.94 -16.37 -44.68
N ALA A 4 -147.79 -15.36 -44.46
CA ALA A 4 -147.40 -13.95 -44.55
C ALA A 4 -146.54 -13.49 -43.36
N MET A 5 -146.76 -14.05 -42.17
CA MET A 5 -145.95 -13.80 -40.98
C MET A 5 -144.55 -14.44 -41.10
N GLU A 6 -144.46 -15.64 -41.68
CA GLU A 6 -143.15 -16.29 -41.91
C GLU A 6 -142.34 -15.60 -43.01
N VAL A 7 -142.98 -15.09 -44.06
CA VAL A 7 -142.32 -14.29 -45.11
C VAL A 7 -141.79 -12.98 -44.53
N GLY A 8 -142.59 -12.24 -43.75
CA GLY A 8 -142.12 -11.00 -43.10
C GLY A 8 -140.99 -11.23 -42.08
N ARG A 9 -141.04 -12.32 -41.30
CA ARG A 9 -139.96 -12.69 -40.38
C ARG A 9 -138.68 -13.10 -41.11
N LYS A 10 -138.82 -13.76 -42.28
CA LYS A 10 -137.69 -14.11 -43.14
C LYS A 10 -137.05 -12.86 -43.76
N GLU A 11 -137.85 -11.92 -44.26
CA GLU A 11 -137.38 -10.65 -44.81
C GLU A 11 -136.67 -9.79 -43.73
N GLU A 12 -137.20 -9.76 -42.51
CA GLU A 12 -136.56 -9.06 -41.37
C GLU A 12 -135.24 -9.72 -40.96
N LEU A 13 -135.17 -11.06 -40.95
CA LEU A 13 -133.93 -11.80 -40.71
C LEU A 13 -132.92 -11.61 -41.83
N GLU A 14 -133.35 -11.56 -43.09
CA GLU A 14 -132.49 -11.29 -44.25
C GLU A 14 -131.94 -9.86 -44.23
N PHE A 15 -132.76 -8.88 -43.83
CA PHE A 15 -132.31 -7.50 -43.63
C PHE A 15 -131.27 -7.41 -42.51
N ARG A 16 -131.53 -8.01 -41.34
CA ARG A 16 -130.56 -8.07 -40.23
C ARG A 16 -129.29 -8.84 -40.59
N LEU A 17 -129.40 -9.88 -41.41
CA LEU A 17 -128.25 -10.62 -41.93
C LEU A 17 -127.42 -9.76 -42.90
N SER A 18 -128.06 -8.94 -43.73
CA SER A 18 -127.39 -8.00 -44.63
C SER A 18 -126.69 -6.90 -43.84
N GLU A 19 -127.37 -6.29 -42.86
CA GLU A 19 -126.82 -5.26 -41.97
C GLU A 19 -125.63 -5.78 -41.15
N THR A 20 -125.73 -6.98 -40.58
CA THR A 20 -124.60 -7.61 -39.88
C THR A 20 -123.45 -7.94 -40.81
N LYS A 21 -123.70 -8.38 -42.05
CA LYS A 21 -122.65 -8.60 -43.06
C LYS A 21 -121.96 -7.29 -43.47
N GLU A 22 -122.68 -6.19 -43.59
CA GLU A 22 -122.11 -4.88 -43.87
C GLU A 22 -121.27 -4.36 -42.69
N ASN A 23 -121.76 -4.55 -41.46
CA ASN A 23 -121.01 -4.21 -40.25
C ASN A 23 -119.74 -5.05 -40.11
N VAL A 24 -119.79 -6.36 -40.40
CA VAL A 24 -118.60 -7.23 -40.43
C VAL A 24 -117.61 -6.74 -41.47
N LYS A 25 -118.05 -6.42 -42.70
CA LYS A 25 -117.16 -5.86 -43.74
C LYS A 25 -116.55 -4.52 -43.35
N PHE A 26 -117.29 -3.67 -42.65
CA PHE A 26 -116.77 -2.41 -42.13
C PHE A 26 -115.71 -2.66 -41.06
N LEU A 27 -115.97 -3.55 -40.10
CA LEU A 27 -115.02 -3.94 -39.07
C LEU A 27 -113.78 -4.62 -39.66
N GLU A 28 -113.91 -5.48 -40.68
CA GLU A 28 -112.78 -6.10 -41.38
C GLU A 28 -111.87 -5.07 -42.06
N LYS A 29 -112.47 -4.06 -42.71
CA LYS A 29 -111.73 -2.93 -43.29
C LYS A 29 -111.04 -2.10 -42.22
N GLU A 30 -111.71 -1.85 -41.10
CA GLU A 30 -111.16 -1.07 -39.99
C GLU A 30 -110.02 -1.82 -39.28
N VAL A 31 -110.16 -3.13 -39.06
CA VAL A 31 -109.10 -4.00 -38.56
C VAL A 31 -107.91 -4.00 -39.53
N SER A 32 -108.15 -4.11 -40.84
CA SER A 32 -107.08 -4.06 -41.85
C SER A 32 -106.36 -2.70 -41.85
N ARG A 33 -107.10 -1.60 -41.65
CA ARG A 33 -106.56 -0.24 -41.53
C ARG A 33 -105.72 -0.08 -40.28
N LEU A 34 -106.21 -0.54 -39.13
CA LEU A 34 -105.48 -0.52 -37.86
C LEU A 34 -104.23 -1.42 -37.93
N GLN A 35 -104.33 -2.61 -38.51
CA GLN A 35 -103.21 -3.52 -38.73
C GLN A 35 -102.12 -2.85 -39.58
N HIS A 36 -102.51 -2.23 -40.69
CA HIS A 36 -101.58 -1.48 -41.53
C HIS A 36 -100.93 -0.31 -40.79
N THR A 37 -101.69 0.38 -39.94
CA THR A 37 -101.14 1.47 -39.11
C THR A 37 -100.14 0.94 -38.09
N VAL A 38 -100.43 -0.18 -37.44
CA VAL A 38 -99.51 -0.84 -36.49
C VAL A 38 -98.24 -1.31 -37.20
N ASP A 39 -98.37 -1.93 -38.38
CA ASP A 39 -97.23 -2.38 -39.17
C ASP A 39 -96.36 -1.20 -39.64
N GLN A 40 -96.98 -0.09 -40.04
CA GLN A 40 -96.28 1.12 -40.42
C GLN A 40 -95.53 1.75 -39.22
N MET A 41 -96.20 1.86 -38.08
CA MET A 41 -95.57 2.35 -36.84
C MET A 41 -94.45 1.42 -36.37
N SER A 42 -94.57 0.10 -36.56
CA SER A 42 -93.50 -0.86 -36.26
C SER A 42 -92.30 -0.67 -37.19
N LYS A 43 -92.53 -0.46 -38.48
CA LYS A 43 -91.47 -0.18 -39.47
C LYS A 43 -90.76 1.14 -39.22
N ASP A 44 -91.47 2.15 -38.76
CA ASP A 44 -90.88 3.44 -38.41
C ASP A 44 -90.12 3.36 -37.07
N ARG A 45 -90.53 2.47 -36.15
CA ARG A 45 -89.87 2.26 -34.85
C ARG A 45 -88.51 1.55 -34.95
N THR A 46 -88.39 0.54 -35.82
CA THR A 46 -87.15 -0.24 -35.98
C THR A 46 -85.88 0.58 -36.27
N PRO A 47 -85.85 1.55 -37.21
CA PRO A 47 -84.64 2.36 -37.44
C PRO A 47 -84.30 3.28 -36.26
N HIS A 48 -85.31 3.70 -35.49
CA HIS A 48 -85.07 4.46 -34.26
C HIS A 48 -84.48 3.59 -33.15
N GLU A 49 -84.93 2.34 -33.00
CA GLU A 49 -84.34 1.36 -32.08
C GLU A 49 -82.89 1.02 -32.47
N GLU A 50 -82.61 0.81 -33.75
CA GLU A 50 -81.26 0.57 -34.27
C GLU A 50 -80.34 1.78 -34.02
N LYS A 51 -80.81 3.00 -34.30
CA LYS A 51 -80.05 4.23 -34.04
C LYS A 51 -79.76 4.41 -32.55
N LEU A 52 -80.73 4.11 -31.68
CA LEU A 52 -80.54 4.16 -30.23
C LEU A 52 -79.53 3.11 -29.76
N SER A 53 -79.61 1.87 -30.30
CA SER A 53 -78.65 0.80 -30.00
C SER A 53 -77.23 1.17 -30.42
N MET A 54 -77.05 1.77 -31.61
CA MET A 54 -75.75 2.27 -32.04
C MET A 54 -75.22 3.37 -31.12
N GLN A 55 -76.06 4.33 -30.73
CA GLN A 55 -75.66 5.41 -29.82
C GLN A 55 -75.29 4.89 -28.44
N LEU A 56 -76.03 3.92 -27.89
CA LEU A 56 -75.67 3.26 -26.63
C LEU A 56 -74.31 2.59 -26.73
N ARG A 57 -74.04 1.86 -27.82
CA ARG A 57 -72.75 1.23 -28.06
C ARG A 57 -71.61 2.26 -28.17
N THR A 58 -71.84 3.39 -28.84
CA THR A 58 -70.86 4.49 -28.88
C THR A 58 -70.59 5.06 -27.48
N ILE A 59 -71.63 5.26 -26.67
CA ILE A 59 -71.48 5.75 -25.30
C ILE A 59 -70.69 4.75 -24.45
N GLU A 60 -70.98 3.45 -24.57
CA GLU A 60 -70.24 2.39 -23.86
C GLU A 60 -68.74 2.41 -24.20
N ILE A 61 -68.40 2.52 -25.48
CA ILE A 61 -67.00 2.63 -25.94
C ILE A 61 -66.36 3.91 -25.39
N LEU A 62 -67.03 5.05 -25.47
CA LEU A 62 -66.49 6.31 -24.95
C LEU A 62 -66.30 6.27 -23.42
N VAL A 63 -67.17 5.56 -22.70
CA VAL A 63 -67.04 5.38 -21.25
C VAL A 63 -65.87 4.45 -20.93
N SER A 64 -65.66 3.37 -21.68
CA SER A 64 -64.48 2.51 -21.50
C SER A 64 -63.18 3.26 -21.82
N GLU A 65 -63.12 3.96 -22.95
CA GLU A 65 -61.95 4.78 -23.33
C GLU A 65 -61.67 5.87 -22.29
N LYS A 66 -62.71 6.54 -21.78
CA LYS A 66 -62.55 7.53 -20.70
C LYS A 66 -61.99 6.88 -19.43
N SER A 67 -62.46 5.68 -19.08
CA SER A 67 -61.97 4.94 -17.91
C SER A 67 -60.50 4.53 -18.09
N GLU A 68 -60.12 4.05 -19.27
CA GLU A 68 -58.74 3.68 -19.62
C GLU A 68 -57.81 4.90 -19.57
N LEU A 69 -58.20 6.02 -20.21
CA LEU A 69 -57.43 7.26 -20.17
C LEU A 69 -57.29 7.83 -18.76
N GLN A 70 -58.33 7.70 -17.92
CA GLN A 70 -58.26 8.11 -16.51
C GLN A 70 -57.28 7.23 -15.72
N GLN A 71 -57.24 5.93 -16.00
CA GLN A 71 -56.28 5.01 -15.39
C GLN A 71 -54.85 5.32 -15.84
N GLU A 72 -54.62 5.54 -17.13
CA GLU A 72 -53.29 5.93 -17.65
C GLU A 72 -52.81 7.27 -17.06
N LEU A 73 -53.69 8.27 -16.96
CA LEU A 73 -53.39 9.54 -16.28
C LEU A 73 -53.03 9.33 -14.81
N ALA A 74 -53.74 8.45 -14.09
CA ALA A 74 -53.44 8.14 -12.70
C ALA A 74 -52.05 7.48 -12.56
N LEU A 75 -51.69 6.56 -13.47
CA LEU A 75 -50.38 5.91 -13.48
C LEU A 75 -49.25 6.91 -13.79
N ILE A 76 -49.41 7.75 -14.81
CA ILE A 76 -48.42 8.76 -15.20
C ILE A 76 -48.24 9.80 -14.08
N THR A 77 -49.31 10.24 -13.44
CA THR A 77 -49.23 11.20 -12.32
C THR A 77 -48.53 10.59 -11.10
N GLU A 78 -48.78 9.32 -10.80
CA GLU A 78 -48.08 8.62 -9.72
C GLU A 78 -46.59 8.43 -10.05
N GLU A 79 -46.25 8.05 -11.28
CA GLU A 79 -44.85 7.94 -11.73
C GLU A 79 -44.13 9.28 -11.69
N SER A 80 -44.76 10.35 -12.17
CA SER A 80 -44.22 11.71 -12.08
C SER A 80 -43.96 12.12 -10.64
N LYS A 81 -44.85 11.75 -9.70
CA LYS A 81 -44.67 12.03 -8.27
C LYS A 81 -43.47 11.26 -7.70
N ARG A 82 -43.36 9.95 -8.00
CA ARG A 82 -42.21 9.13 -7.57
C ARG A 82 -40.89 9.67 -8.14
N ASN A 83 -40.89 10.13 -9.39
CA ASN A 83 -39.70 10.72 -10.01
C ASN A 83 -39.33 12.06 -9.38
N ALA A 84 -40.32 12.90 -9.02
CA ALA A 84 -40.08 14.13 -8.27
C ALA A 84 -39.48 13.86 -6.89
N GLU A 85 -39.96 12.85 -6.16
CA GLU A 85 -39.41 12.41 -4.87
C GLU A 85 -37.95 11.95 -5.00
N LYS A 86 -37.64 11.12 -6.01
CA LYS A 86 -36.26 10.71 -6.32
C LYS A 86 -35.34 11.91 -6.62
N CYS A 87 -35.81 12.89 -7.37
CA CYS A 87 -35.04 14.11 -7.66
C CYS A 87 -34.71 14.90 -6.38
N VAL A 88 -35.65 14.99 -5.43
CA VAL A 88 -35.40 15.62 -4.12
C VAL A 88 -34.37 14.82 -3.32
N GLU A 89 -34.49 13.49 -3.29
CA GLU A 89 -33.54 12.62 -2.61
C GLU A 89 -32.12 12.76 -3.19
N PHE A 90 -31.98 12.73 -4.52
CA PHE A 90 -30.69 12.97 -5.18
C PHE A 90 -30.14 14.37 -4.92
N SER A 91 -30.99 15.39 -4.83
CA SER A 91 -30.56 16.75 -4.48
C SER A 91 -29.99 16.83 -3.06
N VAL A 92 -30.62 16.16 -2.09
CA VAL A 92 -30.11 16.07 -0.71
C VAL A 92 -28.78 15.30 -0.66
N LYS A 93 -28.70 14.14 -1.33
CA LYS A 93 -27.45 13.36 -1.43
C LYS A 93 -26.33 14.19 -2.08
N MET A 94 -26.63 14.93 -3.15
CA MET A 94 -25.65 15.78 -3.80
C MET A 94 -25.15 16.91 -2.89
N LYS A 95 -26.02 17.50 -2.07
CA LYS A 95 -25.62 18.51 -1.07
C LYS A 95 -24.70 17.91 0.00
N ALA A 96 -25.03 16.73 0.51
CA ALA A 96 -24.21 16.03 1.49
C ALA A 96 -22.82 15.66 0.94
N LEU A 97 -22.76 15.15 -0.30
CA LEU A 97 -21.49 14.87 -0.97
C LEU A 97 -20.66 16.15 -1.20
N LYS A 98 -21.30 17.27 -1.57
CA LYS A 98 -20.60 18.55 -1.71
C LYS A 98 -20.01 19.05 -0.39
N SER A 99 -20.73 18.93 0.73
CA SER A 99 -20.18 19.29 2.04
C SER A 99 -19.03 18.38 2.45
N GLU A 100 -19.12 17.08 2.15
CA GLU A 100 -18.04 16.14 2.46
C GLU A 100 -16.79 16.41 1.63
N VAL A 101 -16.94 16.71 0.34
CA VAL A 101 -15.82 17.14 -0.51
C VAL A 101 -15.17 18.42 0.02
N ALA A 102 -15.97 19.40 0.46
CA ALA A 102 -15.43 20.63 1.05
C ALA A 102 -14.64 20.35 2.35
N ARG A 103 -15.14 19.43 3.19
CA ARG A 103 -14.46 19.00 4.41
C ARG A 103 -13.12 18.32 4.09
N LEU A 104 -13.11 17.36 3.17
CA LEU A 104 -11.90 16.67 2.72
C LEU A 104 -10.89 17.63 2.07
N GLN A 105 -11.36 18.64 1.33
CA GLN A 105 -10.49 19.68 0.77
C GLN A 105 -9.86 20.56 1.85
N SER A 106 -10.57 20.88 2.94
CA SER A 106 -10.00 21.60 4.09
C SER A 106 -8.93 20.75 4.78
N GLU A 107 -9.25 19.48 5.08
CA GLU A 107 -8.33 18.54 5.73
C GLU A 107 -7.05 18.33 4.91
N ALA A 108 -7.17 18.26 3.57
CA ALA A 108 -6.03 18.19 2.68
C ALA A 108 -5.15 19.46 2.70
N ARG A 109 -5.74 20.65 2.85
CA ARG A 109 -5.00 21.91 2.99
C ARG A 109 -4.24 21.94 4.32
N ASP A 110 -4.92 21.62 5.41
CA ASP A 110 -4.33 21.62 6.75
C ASP A 110 -3.16 20.64 6.83
N ASN A 111 -3.31 19.44 6.25
CA ASN A 111 -2.25 18.45 6.18
C ASN A 111 -1.07 18.91 5.31
N ASN A 112 -1.34 19.60 4.19
CA ASN A 112 -0.29 20.19 3.37
C ASN A 112 0.48 21.30 4.10
N GLU A 113 -0.21 22.16 4.87
CA GLU A 113 0.43 23.18 5.70
C GLU A 113 1.29 22.55 6.81
N ALA A 114 0.77 21.55 7.52
CA ALA A 114 1.53 20.79 8.52
C ALA A 114 2.79 20.15 7.89
N ARG A 115 2.67 19.56 6.69
CA ARG A 115 3.80 18.98 5.96
C ARG A 115 4.85 20.04 5.60
N GLN A 116 4.45 21.24 5.20
CA GLN A 116 5.37 22.34 4.93
C GLN A 116 6.11 22.79 6.21
N GLN A 117 5.40 22.87 7.34
CA GLN A 117 6.01 23.20 8.63
C GLN A 117 7.04 22.15 9.05
N HIS A 118 6.68 20.85 8.97
CA HIS A 118 7.59 19.75 9.24
C HIS A 118 8.82 19.76 8.33
N ASN A 119 8.66 20.04 7.03
CA ASN A 119 9.79 20.20 6.12
C ASN A 119 10.72 21.36 6.53
N SER A 120 10.17 22.47 7.05
CA SER A 120 11.02 23.56 7.56
C SER A 120 11.81 23.14 8.80
N ILE A 121 11.20 22.35 9.69
CA ILE A 121 11.85 21.83 10.90
C ILE A 121 12.94 20.83 10.52
N LEU A 122 12.67 19.92 9.57
CA LEU A 122 13.66 18.99 9.06
C LEU A 122 14.88 19.71 8.49
N LYS A 123 14.69 20.76 7.67
CA LYS A 123 15.81 21.57 7.16
C LYS A 123 16.64 22.21 8.27
N LYS A 124 16.01 22.68 9.35
CA LYS A 124 16.73 23.23 10.51
C LYS A 124 17.53 22.17 11.25
N LEU A 125 16.95 20.97 11.43
CA LEU A 125 17.63 19.84 12.06
C LEU A 125 18.80 19.33 11.19
N GLU A 126 18.62 19.26 9.87
CA GLU A 126 19.69 18.93 8.92
C GLU A 126 20.83 19.95 9.00
N HIS A 127 20.51 21.24 9.09
CA HIS A 127 21.53 22.29 9.26
C HIS A 127 22.30 22.13 10.57
N SER A 128 21.60 21.96 11.70
CA SER A 128 22.23 21.76 13.00
C SER A 128 23.06 20.47 13.07
N LEU A 129 22.62 19.40 12.41
CA LEU A 129 23.38 18.16 12.30
C LEU A 129 24.68 18.37 11.48
N ASN A 130 24.61 19.12 10.38
CA ASN A 130 25.77 19.44 9.57
C ASN A 130 26.78 20.31 10.33
N GLU A 131 26.31 21.29 11.12
CA GLU A 131 27.16 22.09 12.00
C GLU A 131 27.85 21.21 13.06
N ALA A 132 27.10 20.31 13.71
CA ALA A 132 27.67 19.37 14.68
C ALA A 132 28.72 18.44 14.05
N ASN A 133 28.46 17.92 12.85
CA ASN A 133 29.42 17.10 12.11
C ASN A 133 30.68 17.90 11.74
N SER A 134 30.53 19.16 11.33
CA SER A 134 31.68 20.03 11.05
C SER A 134 32.53 20.29 12.30
N MET A 135 31.90 20.46 13.47
CA MET A 135 32.64 20.59 14.74
C MET A 135 33.37 19.30 15.12
N ILE A 136 32.73 18.14 14.95
CA ILE A 136 33.37 16.84 15.17
C ILE A 136 34.59 16.66 14.27
N GLU A 137 34.48 17.05 12.99
CA GLU A 137 35.61 16.96 12.06
C GLU A 137 36.77 17.90 12.45
N GLN A 138 36.47 19.08 12.98
CA GLN A 138 37.49 19.99 13.53
C GLN A 138 38.17 19.38 14.76
N TYR A 139 37.41 18.85 15.72
CA TYR A 139 37.99 18.21 16.90
C TYR A 139 38.81 16.97 16.55
N ASN A 140 38.41 16.18 15.56
CA ASN A 140 39.22 15.05 15.09
C ASN A 140 40.57 15.51 14.53
N LYS A 141 40.59 16.60 13.74
CA LYS A 141 41.85 17.18 13.24
C LYS A 141 42.73 17.70 14.38
N GLU A 142 42.14 18.35 15.39
CA GLU A 142 42.90 18.78 16.57
C GLU A 142 43.46 17.59 17.36
N ILE A 143 42.70 16.50 17.50
CA ILE A 143 43.16 15.27 18.15
C ILE A 143 44.33 14.65 17.37
N GLU A 144 44.26 14.62 16.03
CA GLU A 144 45.34 14.13 15.17
C GLU A 144 46.63 14.96 15.35
N LEU A 145 46.53 16.29 15.31
CA LEU A 145 47.67 17.18 15.54
C LEU A 145 48.29 16.99 16.93
N ASN A 146 47.45 16.95 17.97
CA ASN A 146 47.91 16.69 19.34
C ASN A 146 48.57 15.30 19.45
N HIS A 147 48.08 14.31 18.70
CA HIS A 147 48.68 12.97 18.67
C HIS A 147 50.08 12.98 18.04
N GLU A 148 50.26 13.69 16.93
CA GLU A 148 51.56 13.89 16.28
C GLU A 148 52.55 14.60 17.22
N GLU A 149 52.11 15.67 17.90
CA GLU A 149 52.92 16.36 18.90
C GLU A 149 53.34 15.45 20.05
N ILE A 150 52.42 14.63 20.58
CA ILE A 150 52.74 13.64 21.63
C ILE A 150 53.76 12.61 21.14
N GLN A 151 53.65 12.13 19.89
CA GLN A 151 54.62 11.20 19.32
C GLN A 151 56.02 11.83 19.22
N GLU A 152 56.09 13.09 18.79
CA GLU A 152 57.35 13.82 18.70
C GLU A 152 58.00 14.05 20.07
N LEU A 153 57.21 14.47 21.06
CA LEU A 153 57.69 14.62 22.43
C LEU A 153 58.21 13.29 23.01
N LYS A 154 57.51 12.17 22.75
CA LYS A 154 57.98 10.84 23.15
C LYS A 154 59.32 10.48 22.50
N ARG A 155 59.51 10.82 21.22
CA ARG A 155 60.79 10.61 20.51
C ARG A 155 61.92 11.41 21.17
N ILE A 156 61.69 12.68 21.46
CA ILE A 156 62.68 13.55 22.13
C ILE A 156 63.03 13.03 23.53
N ILE A 157 62.04 12.60 24.32
CA ILE A 157 62.27 12.00 25.64
C ILE A 157 63.14 10.76 25.50
N HIS A 158 62.83 9.88 24.55
CA HIS A 158 63.62 8.66 24.32
C HIS A 158 65.08 8.98 23.93
N GLU A 159 65.32 9.98 23.09
CA GLU A 159 66.68 10.43 22.75
C GLU A 159 67.42 10.99 23.97
N ASN A 160 66.74 11.74 24.83
CA ASN A 160 67.35 12.27 26.05
C ASN A 160 67.64 11.18 27.08
N ASP A 161 66.76 10.18 27.21
CA ASP A 161 67.00 9.01 28.07
C ASP A 161 68.25 8.24 27.61
N GLN A 162 68.42 8.04 26.30
CA GLN A 162 69.62 7.42 25.73
C GLN A 162 70.89 8.23 26.03
N LYS A 163 70.84 9.57 25.86
CA LYS A 163 71.97 10.45 26.18
C LYS A 163 72.30 10.42 27.67
N HIS A 164 71.28 10.42 28.54
CA HIS A 164 71.46 10.34 29.98
C HIS A 164 72.08 9.00 30.39
N GLU A 165 71.66 7.89 29.78
CA GLU A 165 72.26 6.59 30.02
C GLU A 165 73.73 6.52 29.57
N TYR A 166 74.05 7.13 28.43
CA TYR A 166 75.42 7.27 27.95
C TYR A 166 76.30 8.07 28.93
N LEU A 167 75.86 9.27 29.33
CA LEU A 167 76.58 10.12 30.31
C LEU A 167 76.76 9.42 31.66
N LYS A 168 75.76 8.63 32.08
CA LYS A 168 75.85 7.85 33.31
C LYS A 168 76.94 6.77 33.22
N LYS A 169 77.11 6.13 32.06
CA LYS A 169 78.21 5.17 31.81
C LYS A 169 79.57 5.85 31.85
N GLU A 170 79.71 7.02 31.21
CA GLU A 170 80.96 7.81 31.25
C GLU A 170 81.33 8.25 32.67
N LEU A 171 80.35 8.70 33.47
CA LEU A 171 80.56 9.10 34.86
C LEU A 171 81.08 7.94 35.71
N GLU A 172 80.50 6.75 35.58
CA GLU A 172 80.96 5.55 36.30
C GLU A 172 82.39 5.15 35.89
N GLU A 173 82.74 5.33 34.62
CA GLU A 173 84.10 5.08 34.16
C GLU A 173 85.11 6.12 34.70
N ALA A 174 84.72 7.40 34.76
CA ALA A 174 85.52 8.47 35.37
C ALA A 174 85.74 8.23 36.88
N LYS A 175 84.70 7.81 37.62
CA LYS A 175 84.82 7.45 39.05
C LYS A 175 85.82 6.32 39.27
N ARG A 176 85.81 5.27 38.43
CA ARG A 176 86.80 4.18 38.50
C ARG A 176 88.23 4.70 38.29
N LYS A 177 88.43 5.59 37.32
CA LYS A 177 89.74 6.21 37.04
C LYS A 177 90.23 7.05 38.23
N LEU A 178 89.34 7.83 38.86
CA LEU A 178 89.66 8.66 40.03
C LEU A 178 90.10 7.79 41.23
N SER A 179 89.31 6.78 41.58
CA SER A 179 89.62 5.87 42.69
C SER A 179 91.00 5.22 42.53
N LEU A 180 91.37 4.87 41.29
CA LEU A 180 92.68 4.31 40.97
C LEU A 180 93.83 5.32 41.10
N ALA A 181 93.58 6.62 40.91
CA ALA A 181 94.54 7.70 41.09
C ALA A 181 94.72 8.08 42.57
N GLU A 182 93.64 8.15 43.34
CA GLU A 182 93.68 8.40 44.79
C GLU A 182 94.50 7.33 45.53
N MET A 183 94.36 6.06 45.12
CA MET A 183 95.13 4.95 45.68
C MET A 183 96.64 5.07 45.39
N LYS A 184 97.05 5.74 44.30
CA LYS A 184 98.45 6.02 43.98
C LYS A 184 99.02 7.16 44.84
N ILE A 185 98.23 8.19 45.12
CA ILE A 185 98.69 9.36 45.90
C ILE A 185 98.96 8.98 47.36
N ALA A 186 98.15 8.10 47.94
CA ALA A 186 98.34 7.61 49.31
C ALA A 186 99.67 6.85 49.55
N GLN A 187 100.38 6.43 48.49
CA GLN A 187 101.61 5.63 48.59
C GLN A 187 102.90 6.47 48.68
N TYR A 188 102.86 7.80 48.50
CA TYR A 188 104.07 8.62 48.28
C TYR A 188 104.35 9.76 49.30
N GLY A 189 103.73 9.82 50.48
CA GLY A 189 103.95 10.93 51.43
C GLY A 189 104.64 10.57 52.76
N GLY A 190 105.94 10.89 52.93
CA GLY A 190 106.62 10.82 54.24
C GLY A 190 108.05 11.44 54.29
N ASN A 191 108.19 12.48 55.13
CA ASN A 191 109.41 13.16 55.65
C ASN A 191 110.28 13.97 54.66
N PHE A 192 110.91 15.11 54.98
CA PHE A 192 111.64 15.52 56.20
C PHE A 192 111.75 17.06 56.28
N ASP A 193 111.93 17.61 57.48
CA ASP A 193 112.20 19.03 57.77
C ASP A 193 113.55 19.21 58.49
N GLU A 194 114.11 20.42 58.35
CA GLU A 194 114.98 21.13 59.30
C GLU A 194 116.49 20.81 59.39
N SER A 195 117.35 21.77 58.99
CA SER A 195 118.07 22.64 59.94
C SER A 195 119.17 23.47 59.27
N LEU A 196 119.20 24.76 59.59
CA LEU A 196 120.11 25.78 59.09
C LEU A 196 121.47 25.76 59.82
N GLN A 197 122.57 26.06 59.10
CA GLN A 197 123.55 27.12 59.41
C GLN A 197 124.98 26.89 58.90
N SER A 198 125.27 27.38 57.69
CA SER A 198 126.62 27.86 57.31
C SER A 198 126.60 29.39 57.33
N SER A 199 126.37 29.95 58.54
CA SER A 199 125.98 31.32 59.01
C SER A 199 126.58 32.59 58.38
N ALA A 200 127.15 32.57 57.17
CA ALA A 200 127.58 33.78 56.45
C ALA A 200 127.28 33.72 54.94
N ASN A 201 127.52 32.58 54.27
CA ASN A 201 126.77 32.18 53.06
C ASN A 201 125.29 31.91 53.38
N ASN A 202 125.00 31.78 54.66
CA ASN A 202 123.67 31.76 55.21
C ASN A 202 123.04 33.13 55.31
N PHE A 203 123.73 34.27 55.37
CA PHE A 203 123.00 35.56 55.31
C PHE A 203 122.78 35.97 53.86
N GLU A 204 123.66 35.59 52.94
CA GLU A 204 123.45 35.78 51.50
C GLU A 204 122.49 34.73 50.95
N GLY A 205 122.63 33.47 51.35
CA GLY A 205 121.69 32.37 51.11
C GLY A 205 120.43 32.42 51.98
N GLU A 206 120.39 33.07 53.15
CA GLU A 206 119.13 33.47 53.81
C GLU A 206 118.57 34.70 53.13
N CYS A 207 119.34 35.64 52.60
CA CYS A 207 118.77 36.69 51.74
C CYS A 207 118.22 36.09 50.45
N GLU A 208 118.82 35.04 49.90
CA GLU A 208 118.37 34.36 48.69
C GLU A 208 117.22 33.41 48.99
N LYS A 209 117.24 32.67 50.12
CA LYS A 209 116.10 31.91 50.65
C LYS A 209 114.96 32.83 51.10
N LEU A 210 115.23 33.97 51.72
CA LEU A 210 114.23 35.00 52.05
C LEU A 210 113.74 35.67 50.77
N ARG A 211 114.55 35.82 49.72
CA ARG A 211 114.08 36.27 48.40
C ARG A 211 113.21 35.22 47.72
N GLU A 212 113.59 33.95 47.79
CA GLU A 212 112.82 32.81 47.28
C GLU A 212 111.55 32.61 48.10
N GLU A 213 111.58 32.83 49.40
CA GLU A 213 110.45 32.76 50.31
C GLU A 213 109.56 33.99 50.15
N VAL A 214 110.10 35.18 49.94
CA VAL A 214 109.35 36.36 49.52
C VAL A 214 108.78 36.16 48.12
N SER A 215 109.49 35.48 47.21
CA SER A 215 108.97 35.12 45.88
C SER A 215 107.87 34.07 45.97
N ARG A 216 108.01 33.08 46.86
CA ARG A 216 107.01 32.05 47.18
C ARG A 216 105.79 32.67 47.82
N MET A 217 105.97 33.51 48.84
CA MET A 217 104.92 34.31 49.48
C MET A 217 104.26 35.27 48.48
N ARG A 218 105.02 35.88 47.56
CA ARG A 218 104.45 36.71 46.48
C ARG A 218 103.63 35.87 45.51
N LYS A 219 104.09 34.64 45.22
CA LYS A 219 103.38 33.70 44.35
C LYS A 219 102.11 33.19 45.04
N GLU A 220 102.18 32.81 46.31
CA GLU A 220 101.05 32.42 47.14
C GLU A 220 100.08 33.58 47.33
N VAL A 221 100.57 34.81 47.53
CA VAL A 221 99.72 36.01 47.57
C VAL A 221 99.09 36.26 46.20
N ALA A 222 99.80 36.07 45.08
CA ALA A 222 99.24 36.20 43.74
C ALA A 222 98.20 35.12 43.43
N GLU A 223 98.47 33.87 43.84
CA GLU A 223 97.57 32.72 43.71
C GLU A 223 96.33 32.91 44.59
N ASN A 224 96.49 33.32 45.85
CA ASN A 224 95.38 33.66 46.75
C ASN A 224 94.60 34.87 46.23
N THR A 225 95.26 35.89 45.71
CA THR A 225 94.60 37.05 45.09
C THR A 225 93.81 36.61 43.85
N SER A 226 94.34 35.69 43.04
CA SER A 226 93.62 35.09 41.91
C SER A 226 92.42 34.29 42.38
N GLN A 227 92.56 33.44 43.39
CA GLN A 227 91.44 32.67 43.95
C GLN A 227 90.35 33.57 44.53
N TYR A 228 90.72 34.66 45.24
CA TYR A 228 89.75 35.64 45.70
C TYR A 228 89.11 36.39 44.55
N LYS A 229 89.85 36.69 43.48
CA LYS A 229 89.30 37.32 42.27
C LYS A 229 88.29 36.39 41.59
N ASP A 230 88.63 35.12 41.39
CA ASP A 230 87.75 34.12 40.79
C ASP A 230 86.52 33.85 41.68
N TYR A 231 86.69 33.86 43.00
CA TYR A 231 85.58 33.77 43.96
C TYR A 231 84.66 35.00 43.91
N ILE A 232 85.23 36.20 43.80
CA ILE A 232 84.44 37.44 43.62
C ILE A 232 83.73 37.42 42.27
N GLU A 233 84.37 36.96 41.20
CA GLU A 233 83.77 36.86 39.87
C GLU A 233 82.61 35.86 39.87
N THR A 234 82.79 34.66 40.46
CA THR A 234 81.73 33.66 40.58
C THR A 234 80.57 34.15 41.47
N LEU A 235 80.85 34.80 42.59
CA LEU A 235 79.82 35.41 43.44
C LEU A 235 79.09 36.55 42.72
N SER A 236 79.81 37.36 41.93
CA SER A 236 79.22 38.43 41.12
C SER A 236 78.30 37.87 40.03
N ALA A 237 78.68 36.76 39.40
CA ALA A 237 77.86 36.07 38.41
C ALA A 237 76.60 35.45 39.06
N GLN A 238 76.73 34.85 40.24
CA GLN A 238 75.58 34.36 41.01
C GLN A 238 74.64 35.49 41.42
N LEU A 239 75.17 36.61 41.90
CA LEU A 239 74.38 37.82 42.21
C LEU A 239 73.65 38.34 40.97
N GLN A 240 74.33 38.37 39.81
CA GLN A 240 73.72 38.78 38.56
C GLN A 240 72.61 37.81 38.11
N GLN A 241 72.81 36.51 38.26
CA GLN A 241 71.80 35.49 37.95
C GLN A 241 70.57 35.62 38.85
N VAL A 242 70.76 35.76 40.16
CA VAL A 242 69.67 35.97 41.13
C VAL A 242 68.95 37.29 40.84
N ASN A 243 69.68 38.35 40.49
CA ASN A 243 69.08 39.63 40.13
C ASN A 243 68.24 39.54 38.84
N ASN A 244 68.71 38.79 37.83
CA ASN A 244 67.94 38.54 36.61
C ASN A 244 66.67 37.73 36.90
N GLN A 245 66.76 36.67 37.73
CA GLN A 245 65.59 35.90 38.16
C GLN A 245 64.59 36.76 38.95
N TYR A 246 65.08 37.62 39.84
CA TYR A 246 64.26 38.58 40.56
C TYR A 246 63.55 39.53 39.60
N GLN A 247 64.24 40.06 38.59
CA GLN A 247 63.64 40.93 37.58
C GLN A 247 62.55 40.21 36.77
N THR A 248 62.79 38.97 36.33
CA THR A 248 61.77 38.17 35.62
C THR A 248 60.54 37.94 36.49
N CYS A 249 60.72 37.54 37.75
CA CYS A 249 59.61 37.34 38.68
C CYS A 249 58.83 38.65 38.95
N VAL A 250 59.52 39.79 39.01
CA VAL A 250 58.87 41.10 39.14
C VAL A 250 58.05 41.45 37.89
N MET A 251 58.54 41.14 36.69
CA MET A 251 57.80 41.33 35.45
C MET A 251 56.53 40.47 35.41
N GLU A 252 56.66 39.17 35.67
CA GLU A 252 55.52 38.24 35.74
C GLU A 252 54.47 38.69 36.78
N LYS A 253 54.93 39.14 37.96
CA LYS A 253 54.05 39.69 38.99
C LYS A 253 53.27 40.91 38.50
N ASN A 254 53.93 41.81 37.77
CA ASN A 254 53.30 43.02 37.25
C ASN A 254 52.32 42.70 36.11
N GLU A 255 52.62 41.73 35.26
CA GLU A 255 51.70 41.23 34.22
C GLU A 255 50.45 40.60 34.83
N LEU A 256 50.62 39.73 35.84
CA LEU A 256 49.50 39.13 36.57
C LEU A 256 48.67 40.17 37.33
N LEU A 257 49.31 41.19 37.91
CA LEU A 257 48.62 42.32 38.52
C LEU A 257 47.81 43.12 37.48
N GLY A 258 48.40 43.41 36.32
CA GLY A 258 47.69 44.07 35.22
C GLY A 258 46.50 43.27 34.71
N HIS A 259 46.65 41.95 34.58
CA HIS A 259 45.56 41.05 34.20
C HIS A 259 44.44 41.04 35.26
N LYS A 260 44.80 40.97 36.55
CA LYS A 260 43.84 41.05 37.66
C LYS A 260 43.10 42.38 37.68
N GLU A 261 43.80 43.50 37.46
CA GLU A 261 43.17 44.83 37.36
C GLU A 261 42.23 44.93 36.16
N GLY A 262 42.58 44.29 35.03
CA GLY A 262 41.71 44.16 33.86
C GLY A 262 40.43 43.38 34.14
N LEU A 263 40.55 42.21 34.78
CA LEU A 263 39.40 41.39 35.21
C LEU A 263 38.51 42.13 36.21
N LEU A 264 39.09 42.86 37.16
CA LEU A 264 38.33 43.66 38.12
C LEU A 264 37.54 44.78 37.43
N LYS A 265 38.10 45.44 36.41
CA LYS A 265 37.38 46.42 35.60
C LYS A 265 36.23 45.78 34.82
N GLN A 266 36.47 44.62 34.20
CA GLN A 266 35.43 43.87 33.48
C GLN A 266 34.28 43.45 34.42
N LEU A 267 34.60 42.93 35.61
CA LEU A 267 33.59 42.62 36.62
C LEU A 267 32.82 43.87 37.07
N GLN A 268 33.51 44.98 37.30
CA GLN A 268 32.86 46.24 37.67
C GLN A 268 31.96 46.79 36.55
N ASP A 269 32.34 46.62 35.29
CA ASP A 269 31.54 47.04 34.14
C ASP A 269 30.33 46.12 33.94
N LEU A 270 30.49 44.80 34.11
CA LEU A 270 29.38 43.84 34.15
C LEU A 270 28.42 44.12 35.32
N GLU A 271 28.94 44.44 36.51
CA GLU A 271 28.12 44.86 37.66
C GLU A 271 27.37 46.17 37.39
N LYS A 272 28.02 47.14 36.72
CA LYS A 272 27.37 48.38 36.27
C LYS A 272 26.31 48.10 35.19
N GLN A 273 26.53 47.12 34.33
CA GLN A 273 25.57 46.73 33.29
C GLN A 273 24.36 46.00 33.90
N ILE A 274 24.59 45.08 34.84
CA ILE A 274 23.54 44.40 35.61
C ILE A 274 22.74 45.40 36.47
N SER A 275 23.41 46.36 37.10
CA SER A 275 22.72 47.40 37.90
C SER A 275 21.96 48.40 37.03
N LYS A 276 22.45 48.75 35.83
CA LYS A 276 21.70 49.52 34.83
C LYS A 276 20.50 48.73 34.33
N GLU A 277 20.63 47.45 33.95
CA GLU A 277 19.50 46.60 33.55
C GLU A 277 18.46 46.46 34.66
N ARG A 278 18.88 46.43 35.93
CA ARG A 278 17.97 46.47 37.09
C ARG A 278 17.27 47.81 37.31
N GLN A 279 17.85 48.93 36.86
CA GLN A 279 17.30 50.29 37.05
C GLN A 279 16.56 50.83 35.81
N THR A 280 16.85 50.34 34.61
CA THR A 280 16.25 50.82 33.34
C THR A 280 15.26 49.83 32.71
N GLY A 281 15.01 48.67 33.34
CA GLY A 281 13.92 47.78 32.93
C GLY A 281 12.59 48.16 33.58
N PRO A 282 11.50 48.42 32.82
CA PRO A 282 10.19 48.47 33.41
C PRO A 282 9.81 47.06 33.91
N SER A 283 9.78 46.91 35.24
CA SER A 283 8.89 46.01 35.99
C SER A 283 9.05 44.49 35.76
N LEU A 284 10.07 43.90 36.38
CA LEU A 284 10.09 42.48 36.74
C LEU A 284 8.87 42.06 37.58
N SER A 285 8.13 42.99 38.18
CA SER A 285 6.86 42.69 38.87
C SER A 285 5.67 42.54 37.91
N GLN A 286 5.57 43.31 36.82
CA GLN A 286 4.47 43.16 35.84
C GLN A 286 4.60 41.90 35.00
N SER A 287 5.82 41.52 34.60
CA SER A 287 6.02 40.29 33.83
C SER A 287 5.74 39.04 34.66
N ASN A 288 6.08 39.05 35.97
CA ASN A 288 5.71 37.96 36.88
C ASN A 288 4.20 37.90 37.16
N VAL A 289 3.50 39.06 37.24
CA VAL A 289 2.04 39.08 37.36
C VAL A 289 1.38 38.53 36.10
N GLN A 290 1.84 38.93 34.90
CA GLN A 290 1.32 38.41 33.64
C GLN A 290 1.60 36.91 33.46
N LEU A 291 2.78 36.42 33.86
CA LEU A 291 3.07 34.99 33.84
C LEU A 291 2.18 34.23 34.82
N ASN A 292 1.93 34.76 36.03
CA ASN A 292 1.04 34.14 37.00
C ASN A 292 -0.43 34.15 36.54
N GLU A 293 -0.89 35.21 35.86
CA GLU A 293 -2.22 35.26 35.26
C GLU A 293 -2.34 34.26 34.10
N GLN A 294 -1.31 34.13 33.26
CA GLN A 294 -1.27 33.12 32.19
C GLN A 294 -1.22 31.69 32.75
N LEU A 295 -0.49 31.48 33.84
CA LEU A 295 -0.43 30.18 34.53
C LEU A 295 -1.78 29.84 35.17
N ALA A 296 -2.44 30.80 35.81
CA ALA A 296 -3.78 30.63 36.38
C ALA A 296 -4.83 30.35 35.29
N ALA A 297 -4.77 31.07 34.16
CA ALA A 297 -5.63 30.82 33.01
C ALA A 297 -5.39 29.44 32.40
N ALA A 298 -4.13 29.02 32.26
CA ALA A 298 -3.78 27.68 31.80
C ALA A 298 -4.31 26.60 32.76
N HIS A 299 -4.15 26.79 34.07
CA HIS A 299 -4.71 25.88 35.08
C HIS A 299 -6.24 25.79 34.99
N GLN A 300 -6.93 26.91 34.80
CA GLN A 300 -8.39 26.91 34.63
C GLN A 300 -8.80 26.13 33.37
N THR A 301 -8.11 26.32 32.24
CA THR A 301 -8.41 25.57 31.01
C THR A 301 -8.14 24.07 31.16
N VAL A 302 -7.13 23.67 31.95
CA VAL A 302 -6.87 22.26 32.25
C VAL A 302 -7.97 21.66 33.11
N GLU A 303 -8.48 22.41 34.10
CA GLU A 303 -9.59 21.92 34.92
C GLU A 303 -10.91 21.85 34.12
N ASP A 304 -11.20 22.84 33.28
CA ASP A 304 -12.39 22.84 32.42
C ASP A 304 -12.35 21.68 31.40
N THR A 305 -11.18 21.42 30.81
CA THR A 305 -11.00 20.28 29.87
C THR A 305 -11.10 18.93 30.57
N LYS A 306 -10.66 18.83 31.83
CA LYS A 306 -10.82 17.64 32.65
C LYS A 306 -12.29 17.37 33.00
N ILE A 307 -13.05 18.40 33.36
CA ILE A 307 -14.50 18.30 33.57
C ILE A 307 -15.20 17.84 32.29
N LEU A 308 -14.86 18.44 31.14
CA LEU A 308 -15.42 18.05 29.85
C LEU A 308 -15.08 16.60 29.49
N LEU A 309 -13.85 16.15 29.78
CA LEU A 309 -13.44 14.77 29.56
C LEU A 309 -14.25 13.78 30.43
N ASP A 310 -14.48 14.12 31.69
CA ASP A 310 -15.31 13.31 32.59
C ASP A 310 -16.77 13.24 32.11
N GLU A 311 -17.33 14.35 31.64
CA GLU A 311 -18.68 14.39 31.03
C GLU A 311 -18.76 13.53 29.78
N LYS A 312 -17.76 13.61 28.88
CA LYS A 312 -17.70 12.76 27.68
C LYS A 312 -17.52 11.30 28.03
N THR A 313 -16.73 10.98 29.04
CA THR A 313 -16.53 9.60 29.51
C THR A 313 -17.84 9.02 30.06
N LYS A 314 -18.57 9.80 30.87
CA LYS A 314 -19.91 9.41 31.36
C LYS A 314 -20.89 9.21 30.21
N HIS A 315 -20.86 10.06 29.18
CA HIS A 315 -21.71 9.92 28.01
C HIS A 315 -21.37 8.64 27.22
N CYS A 316 -20.10 8.35 26.97
CA CYS A 316 -19.66 7.11 26.32
C CYS A 316 -20.09 5.87 27.10
N ASN A 317 -19.98 5.89 28.43
CA ASN A 317 -20.43 4.79 29.28
C ASN A 317 -21.95 4.58 29.20
N ASN A 318 -22.72 5.67 29.19
CA ASN A 318 -24.18 5.59 29.01
C ASN A 318 -24.57 5.03 27.64
N LEU A 319 -23.90 5.46 26.56
CA LEU A 319 -24.10 4.85 25.24
C LEU A 319 -23.72 3.37 25.22
N ALA A 320 -22.65 2.97 25.90
CA ALA A 320 -22.25 1.57 25.99
C ALA A 320 -23.32 0.73 26.73
N GLU A 321 -23.90 1.26 27.81
CA GLU A 321 -25.02 0.62 28.52
C GLU A 321 -26.28 0.51 27.64
N GLN A 322 -26.62 1.56 26.89
CA GLN A 322 -27.75 1.54 25.96
C GLN A 322 -27.53 0.53 24.83
N LEU A 323 -26.31 0.44 24.30
CA LEU A 323 -25.96 -0.53 23.27
C LEU A 323 -26.05 -1.96 23.81
N ALA A 324 -25.53 -2.21 25.01
CA ALA A 324 -25.64 -3.52 25.65
C ALA A 324 -27.11 -3.93 25.84
N ALA A 325 -27.97 -3.02 26.30
CA ALA A 325 -29.40 -3.28 26.46
C ALA A 325 -30.15 -3.50 25.13
N ALA A 326 -29.70 -2.85 24.05
CA ALA A 326 -30.24 -3.07 22.71
C ALA A 326 -29.83 -4.45 22.17
N VAL A 327 -28.58 -4.86 22.40
CA VAL A 327 -28.05 -6.17 22.00
C VAL A 327 -28.80 -7.30 22.71
N THR A 328 -29.05 -7.18 24.02
CA THR A 328 -29.81 -8.20 24.75
C THR A 328 -31.25 -8.31 24.23
N LYS A 329 -31.90 -7.19 23.92
CA LYS A 329 -33.24 -7.21 23.31
C LYS A 329 -33.25 -7.84 21.92
N LEU A 330 -32.23 -7.55 21.12
CA LEU A 330 -32.08 -8.19 19.80
C LEU A 330 -31.95 -9.70 19.93
N GLN A 331 -31.08 -10.18 20.84
CA GLN A 331 -30.91 -11.60 21.11
C GLN A 331 -32.21 -12.27 21.59
N GLU A 332 -32.98 -11.60 22.45
CA GLU A 332 -34.30 -12.08 22.88
C GLU A 332 -35.28 -12.17 21.71
N THR A 333 -35.29 -11.18 20.80
CA THR A 333 -36.15 -11.21 19.61
C THR A 333 -35.71 -12.25 18.57
N GLU A 334 -34.41 -12.47 18.42
CA GLU A 334 -33.85 -13.51 17.55
C GLU A 334 -34.24 -14.90 18.06
N LEU A 335 -34.11 -15.16 19.36
CA LEU A 335 -34.56 -16.40 20.00
C LEU A 335 -36.08 -16.59 19.86
N ALA A 336 -36.87 -15.52 19.98
CA ALA A 336 -38.31 -15.60 19.76
C ALA A 336 -38.68 -15.90 18.29
N LEU A 337 -37.92 -15.36 17.33
CA LEU A 337 -38.07 -15.65 15.90
C LEU A 337 -37.67 -17.09 15.56
N GLU A 338 -36.57 -17.61 16.12
CA GLU A 338 -36.18 -19.02 15.97
C GLU A 338 -37.25 -19.98 16.52
N GLN A 339 -37.92 -19.61 17.62
CA GLN A 339 -39.03 -20.40 18.18
C GLN A 339 -40.31 -20.32 17.34
N LEU A 340 -40.45 -19.29 16.49
CA LEU A 340 -41.56 -19.09 15.56
C LEU A 340 -41.28 -19.65 14.15
N GLU A 341 -40.10 -20.24 13.89
CA GLU A 341 -39.84 -20.94 12.62
C GLU A 341 -40.80 -22.13 12.46
N VAL A 342 -41.80 -21.92 11.61
CA VAL A 342 -42.90 -22.84 11.27
C VAL A 342 -42.35 -24.12 10.59
N PRO A 343 -42.95 -25.30 10.83
CA PRO A 343 -42.57 -26.58 10.18
C PRO A 343 -42.48 -26.56 8.65
N ASP A 344 -43.15 -25.60 7.99
CA ASP A 344 -43.19 -25.45 6.53
C ASP A 344 -41.83 -25.12 5.90
N ALA A 345 -40.93 -24.41 6.61
CA ALA A 345 -39.63 -24.06 6.05
C ALA A 345 -38.74 -25.29 5.84
N LYS A 346 -38.79 -26.26 6.76
CA LYS A 346 -38.04 -27.53 6.66
C LYS A 346 -38.63 -28.46 5.59
N LEU A 347 -39.95 -28.48 5.44
CA LEU A 347 -40.63 -29.24 4.37
C LEU A 347 -40.33 -28.64 2.99
N LEU A 348 -40.31 -27.31 2.88
CA LEU A 348 -39.96 -26.61 1.65
C LEU A 348 -38.48 -26.83 1.28
N GLN A 349 -37.57 -26.79 2.26
CA GLN A 349 -36.16 -27.06 2.01
C GLN A 349 -35.92 -28.52 1.56
N ALA A 350 -36.64 -29.48 2.13
CA ALA A 350 -36.60 -30.88 1.69
C ALA A 350 -37.17 -31.06 0.27
N ALA A 351 -38.26 -30.35 -0.07
CA ALA A 351 -38.82 -30.35 -1.42
C ALA A 351 -37.85 -29.73 -2.44
N MET A 352 -37.22 -28.60 -2.10
CA MET A 352 -36.23 -27.95 -2.96
C MET A 352 -34.97 -28.79 -3.18
N GLU A 353 -34.48 -29.51 -2.16
CA GLU A 353 -33.32 -30.41 -2.31
C GLU A 353 -33.67 -31.62 -3.21
N SER A 354 -34.90 -32.15 -3.08
CA SER A 354 -35.41 -33.21 -3.95
C SER A 354 -35.52 -32.77 -5.42
N ASP A 355 -36.09 -31.58 -5.67
CA ASP A 355 -36.23 -31.03 -7.02
C ASP A 355 -34.88 -30.71 -7.66
N ARG A 356 -33.91 -30.26 -6.86
CA ARG A 356 -32.52 -30.07 -7.31
C ARG A 356 -31.90 -31.36 -7.81
N ILE A 357 -32.10 -32.47 -7.09
CA ILE A 357 -31.59 -33.79 -7.47
C ILE A 357 -32.30 -34.30 -8.73
N ALA A 358 -33.62 -34.11 -8.83
CA ALA A 358 -34.40 -34.49 -10.02
C ALA A 358 -33.95 -33.71 -11.26
N ALA A 359 -33.74 -32.39 -11.13
CA ALA A 359 -33.23 -31.54 -12.21
C ALA A 359 -31.81 -31.95 -12.62
N SER A 360 -30.93 -32.24 -11.67
CA SER A 360 -29.57 -32.72 -11.95
C SER A 360 -29.60 -34.03 -12.76
N ARG A 361 -30.45 -34.98 -12.38
CA ARG A 361 -30.63 -36.24 -13.13
C ARG A 361 -31.20 -36.01 -14.53
N ALA A 362 -32.16 -35.09 -14.69
CA ALA A 362 -32.72 -34.75 -16.00
C ALA A 362 -31.70 -34.05 -16.92
N ILE A 363 -30.83 -33.20 -16.36
CA ILE A 363 -29.72 -32.59 -17.10
C ILE A 363 -28.74 -33.66 -17.57
N GLU A 364 -28.37 -34.60 -16.69
CA GLU A 364 -27.44 -35.68 -17.00
C GLU A 364 -27.98 -36.64 -18.08
N GLN A 365 -29.29 -36.89 -18.08
CA GLN A 365 -29.95 -37.62 -19.17
C GLN A 365 -29.96 -36.82 -20.48
N ASN A 366 -30.23 -35.52 -20.43
CA ASN A 366 -30.21 -34.67 -21.63
C ASN A 366 -28.81 -34.49 -22.22
N THR A 367 -27.76 -34.41 -21.40
CA THR A 367 -26.38 -34.37 -21.88
C THR A 367 -25.98 -35.69 -22.52
N SER A 368 -26.38 -36.82 -21.93
CA SER A 368 -26.17 -38.16 -22.50
C SER A 368 -26.88 -38.35 -23.84
N LEU A 369 -28.17 -37.97 -23.92
CA LEU A 369 -28.94 -38.01 -25.18
C LEU A 369 -28.33 -37.11 -26.25
N LYS A 370 -27.85 -35.91 -25.88
CA LYS A 370 -27.12 -35.04 -26.81
C LYS A 370 -25.84 -35.70 -27.33
N SER A 371 -25.07 -36.38 -26.46
CA SER A 371 -23.87 -37.12 -26.87
C SER A 371 -24.20 -38.21 -27.89
N GLN A 372 -25.25 -39.00 -27.63
CA GLN A 372 -25.70 -40.05 -28.55
C GLN A 372 -26.17 -39.48 -29.89
N LEU A 373 -26.89 -38.34 -29.88
CA LEU A 373 -27.27 -37.66 -31.12
C LEU A 373 -26.05 -37.15 -31.89
N THR A 374 -25.04 -36.63 -31.21
CA THR A 374 -23.80 -36.20 -31.86
C THR A 374 -23.02 -37.37 -32.44
N GLU A 375 -22.92 -38.49 -31.74
CA GLU A 375 -22.28 -39.72 -32.22
C GLU A 375 -23.01 -40.30 -33.44
N LEU A 376 -24.34 -40.38 -33.39
CA LEU A 376 -25.13 -40.83 -34.54
C LEU A 376 -24.95 -39.90 -35.74
N ASN A 377 -24.87 -38.59 -35.49
CA ASN A 377 -24.65 -37.60 -36.55
C ASN A 377 -23.24 -37.70 -37.15
N THR A 378 -22.20 -37.98 -36.34
CA THR A 378 -20.85 -38.22 -36.87
C THR A 378 -20.77 -39.53 -37.67
N GLU A 379 -21.42 -40.60 -37.21
CA GLU A 379 -21.52 -41.87 -37.95
C GLU A 379 -22.25 -41.69 -39.29
N MET A 380 -23.38 -40.98 -39.29
CA MET A 380 -24.13 -40.66 -40.51
C MET A 380 -23.26 -39.85 -41.48
N ASN A 381 -22.57 -38.81 -41.01
CA ASN A 381 -21.69 -38.01 -41.84
C ASN A 381 -20.54 -38.85 -42.42
N HIS A 382 -19.95 -39.75 -41.62
CA HIS A 382 -18.94 -40.68 -42.11
C HIS A 382 -19.49 -41.62 -43.20
N SER A 383 -20.72 -42.11 -43.05
CA SER A 383 -21.41 -42.91 -44.06
C SER A 383 -21.68 -42.13 -45.36
N ILE A 384 -22.13 -40.87 -45.24
CA ILE A 384 -22.33 -39.97 -46.40
C ILE A 384 -21.01 -39.73 -47.14
N VAL A 385 -19.93 -39.45 -46.42
CA VAL A 385 -18.59 -39.28 -47.04
C VAL A 385 -18.16 -40.55 -47.76
N LYS A 386 -18.37 -41.72 -47.14
CA LYS A 386 -18.05 -43.01 -47.78
C LYS A 386 -18.85 -43.23 -49.07
N LEU A 387 -20.16 -43.00 -49.03
CA LEU A 387 -21.03 -43.11 -50.21
C LEU A 387 -20.67 -42.10 -51.29
N ASN A 388 -20.28 -40.88 -50.91
CA ASN A 388 -19.81 -39.88 -51.87
C ASN A 388 -18.49 -40.28 -52.51
N ASN A 389 -17.56 -40.87 -51.77
CA ASN A 389 -16.32 -41.41 -52.32
C ASN A 389 -16.59 -42.58 -53.27
N GLU A 390 -17.50 -43.50 -52.91
CA GLU A 390 -17.93 -44.58 -53.80
C GLU A 390 -18.64 -44.06 -55.05
N LYS A 391 -19.50 -43.03 -54.90
CA LYS A 391 -20.13 -42.34 -56.03
C LYS A 391 -19.09 -41.70 -56.94
N LEU A 392 -18.08 -41.06 -56.38
CA LEU A 392 -16.99 -40.44 -57.14
C LEU A 392 -16.23 -41.49 -57.96
N ASP A 393 -15.83 -42.61 -57.34
CA ASP A 393 -15.16 -43.72 -58.03
C ASP A 393 -16.04 -44.35 -59.13
N LEU A 394 -17.34 -44.52 -58.89
CA LEU A 394 -18.29 -44.97 -59.91
C LEU A 394 -18.44 -43.95 -61.04
N THR A 395 -18.42 -42.65 -60.73
CA THR A 395 -18.52 -41.58 -61.73
C THR A 395 -17.26 -41.51 -62.58
N GLU A 396 -16.07 -41.67 -61.99
CA GLU A 396 -14.80 -41.78 -62.73
C GLU A 396 -14.79 -43.00 -63.65
N LYS A 397 -15.25 -44.16 -63.17
CA LYS A 397 -15.40 -45.37 -63.98
C LYS A 397 -16.39 -45.17 -65.13
N LEU A 398 -17.51 -44.49 -64.87
CA LEU A 398 -18.50 -44.17 -65.90
C LEU A 398 -17.93 -43.22 -66.96
N GLN A 399 -17.29 -42.13 -66.55
CA GLN A 399 -16.63 -41.18 -67.47
C GLN A 399 -15.57 -41.88 -68.32
N HIS A 400 -14.81 -42.81 -67.73
CA HIS A 400 -13.85 -43.62 -68.46
C HIS A 400 -14.53 -44.52 -69.50
N ALA A 401 -15.61 -45.21 -69.13
CA ALA A 401 -16.41 -46.03 -70.04
C ALA A 401 -17.05 -45.19 -71.16
N GLU A 402 -17.57 -44.00 -70.86
CA GLU A 402 -18.11 -43.05 -71.84
C GLU A 402 -17.04 -42.57 -72.82
N TYR A 403 -15.82 -42.27 -72.33
CA TYR A 403 -14.68 -41.95 -73.18
C TYR A 403 -14.35 -43.10 -74.14
N LEU A 404 -14.29 -44.33 -73.63
CA LEU A 404 -14.10 -45.54 -74.44
C LEU A 404 -15.21 -45.73 -75.48
N ILE A 405 -16.48 -45.55 -75.09
CA ILE A 405 -17.63 -45.60 -76.02
C ILE A 405 -17.48 -44.51 -77.08
N LYS A 406 -17.09 -43.29 -76.71
CA LYS A 406 -16.88 -42.19 -77.65
C LYS A 406 -15.72 -42.48 -78.61
N GLU A 407 -14.64 -43.08 -78.13
CA GLU A 407 -13.52 -43.51 -78.97
C GLU A 407 -13.92 -44.64 -79.93
N LEU A 408 -14.67 -45.63 -79.46
CA LEU A 408 -15.20 -46.73 -80.26
C LEU A 408 -16.25 -46.25 -81.26
N ASN A 409 -17.14 -45.34 -80.89
CA ASN A 409 -18.09 -44.69 -81.80
C ASN A 409 -17.37 -43.82 -82.83
N GLY A 410 -16.28 -43.14 -82.45
CA GLY A 410 -15.41 -42.45 -83.41
C GLY A 410 -14.79 -43.42 -84.41
N LYS A 411 -14.33 -44.60 -83.95
CA LYS A 411 -13.88 -45.69 -84.84
C LYS A 411 -15.04 -46.19 -85.72
N LEU A 412 -16.22 -46.45 -85.17
CA LEU A 412 -17.40 -46.93 -85.89
C LEU A 412 -17.91 -45.92 -86.92
N GLY A 413 -17.90 -44.62 -86.60
CA GLY A 413 -18.25 -43.53 -87.52
C GLY A 413 -17.31 -43.47 -88.71
N ARG A 414 -16.01 -43.72 -88.52
CA ARG A 414 -15.05 -43.87 -89.64
C ARG A 414 -15.37 -45.08 -90.53
N TYR A 415 -15.90 -46.17 -89.96
CA TYR A 415 -16.36 -47.33 -90.75
C TYR A 415 -17.70 -47.07 -91.45
N LYS A 416 -18.69 -46.48 -90.76
CA LYS A 416 -19.98 -46.10 -91.36
C LYS A 416 -19.85 -45.04 -92.44
N HIS A 417 -18.89 -44.11 -92.34
CA HIS A 417 -18.64 -43.15 -93.42
C HIS A 417 -18.07 -43.84 -94.67
N LYS A 418 -17.27 -44.91 -94.49
CA LYS A 418 -16.88 -45.79 -95.59
C LYS A 418 -18.06 -46.57 -96.18
N GLU A 419 -19.07 -46.91 -95.38
CA GLU A 419 -20.25 -47.70 -95.79
C GLU A 419 -21.37 -46.83 -96.41
N ASN A 420 -21.66 -45.64 -95.87
CA ASN A 420 -22.68 -44.73 -96.40
C ASN A 420 -22.31 -44.10 -97.74
N LEU A 421 -21.02 -44.01 -98.09
CA LEU A 421 -20.60 -43.69 -99.46
C LEU A 421 -21.07 -44.74 -100.48
N VAL A 422 -21.40 -45.95 -100.02
CA VAL A 422 -21.85 -47.07 -100.87
C VAL A 422 -23.39 -47.17 -100.93
N TYR A 423 -24.12 -46.56 -99.98
CA TYR A 423 -25.57 -46.78 -99.79
C TYR A 423 -26.49 -45.61 -100.18
N THR A 424 -25.96 -44.40 -100.44
CA THR A 424 -26.78 -43.24 -100.88
C THR A 424 -27.37 -43.38 -102.30
N ASP A 425 -27.07 -44.47 -103.02
CA ASP A 425 -27.58 -44.73 -104.37
C ASP A 425 -28.94 -45.45 -104.42
N SER A 426 -29.43 -45.99 -103.31
CA SER A 426 -30.59 -46.89 -103.37
C SER A 426 -31.69 -46.55 -102.36
N VAL A 427 -32.72 -45.85 -102.85
CA VAL A 427 -34.11 -45.82 -102.32
C VAL A 427 -34.52 -44.51 -101.63
N ALA A 428 -35.01 -43.60 -102.48
CA ALA A 428 -36.13 -42.71 -102.19
C ALA A 428 -37.47 -43.47 -102.28
N GLN A 429 -38.53 -42.90 -101.67
CA GLN A 429 -39.97 -43.21 -101.77
C GLN A 429 -40.60 -44.07 -100.67
N CYS A 430 -41.09 -43.39 -99.62
CA CYS A 430 -42.54 -43.30 -99.33
C CYS A 430 -42.78 -42.24 -98.23
N PRO A 431 -43.55 -41.16 -98.47
CA PRO A 431 -43.79 -40.09 -97.49
C PRO A 431 -45.21 -40.10 -96.92
N MET A 432 -45.33 -39.75 -95.63
CA MET A 432 -46.34 -38.88 -94.99
C MET A 432 -45.91 -38.77 -93.50
N ILE A 433 -45.16 -37.74 -93.07
CA ILE A 433 -45.58 -36.38 -92.65
C ILE A 433 -46.59 -36.41 -91.50
N PHE A 434 -46.45 -35.76 -90.33
CA PHE A 434 -45.36 -35.09 -89.58
C PHE A 434 -45.99 -34.58 -88.26
N GLN A 435 -45.18 -34.49 -87.19
CA GLN A 435 -45.30 -33.73 -85.91
C GLN A 435 -44.95 -34.68 -84.74
N LYS A 436 -43.72 -34.78 -84.23
CA LYS A 436 -42.61 -33.81 -84.04
C LYS A 436 -42.98 -32.72 -83.04
N ASP A 437 -42.28 -32.42 -81.96
CA ASP A 437 -41.22 -33.02 -81.11
C ASP A 437 -41.13 -32.04 -79.90
N TYR A 438 -40.17 -32.30 -79.01
CA TYR A 438 -39.44 -31.40 -78.09
C TYR A 438 -39.80 -31.60 -76.60
N SER A 439 -38.85 -31.71 -75.67
CA SER A 439 -37.38 -31.86 -75.74
C SER A 439 -36.85 -32.06 -74.32
N VAL A 440 -35.72 -32.74 -74.22
CA VAL A 440 -34.86 -32.84 -73.02
C VAL A 440 -33.79 -31.74 -73.08
N GLN A 441 -33.18 -31.45 -71.93
CA GLN A 441 -31.91 -30.73 -71.67
C GLN A 441 -32.10 -29.24 -71.39
N THR A 442 -31.39 -28.53 -70.51
CA THR A 442 -30.54 -28.69 -69.29
C THR A 442 -30.14 -27.24 -68.93
N ASP A 443 -29.55 -27.00 -67.74
CA ASP A 443 -28.75 -25.82 -67.37
C ASP A 443 -29.54 -24.58 -66.87
N VAL A 444 -29.48 -24.27 -65.57
CA VAL A 444 -28.53 -23.40 -64.83
C VAL A 444 -28.86 -21.90 -64.98
N ASP A 445 -28.94 -21.24 -63.81
CA ASP A 445 -28.97 -19.79 -63.56
C ASP A 445 -30.21 -18.99 -63.99
N ASP A 446 -31.09 -18.69 -63.03
CA ASP A 446 -31.32 -17.34 -62.49
C ASP A 446 -32.61 -17.30 -61.67
N LEU A 447 -32.48 -16.94 -60.38
CA LEU A 447 -33.61 -16.51 -59.55
C LEU A 447 -34.00 -15.11 -60.00
N GLU A 448 -34.83 -15.03 -61.05
CA GLU A 448 -35.57 -13.82 -61.36
C GLU A 448 -36.59 -13.57 -60.24
N ILE A 449 -36.25 -12.66 -59.33
CA ILE A 449 -37.25 -11.99 -58.49
C ILE A 449 -38.08 -11.11 -59.43
N VAL A 450 -39.24 -11.62 -59.84
CA VAL A 450 -40.30 -10.84 -60.48
C VAL A 450 -40.77 -9.80 -59.46
N VAL A 451 -40.24 -8.58 -59.56
CA VAL A 451 -40.84 -7.41 -58.92
C VAL A 451 -41.77 -6.80 -59.95
N ASP A 452 -43.08 -7.02 -59.77
CA ASP A 452 -44.12 -6.32 -60.52
C ASP A 452 -43.93 -4.80 -60.43
N PRO A 453 -43.68 -4.09 -61.54
CA PRO A 453 -43.34 -2.66 -61.53
C PRO A 453 -44.57 -1.76 -61.67
N GLU A 454 -45.68 -2.06 -60.98
CA GLU A 454 -46.93 -1.28 -61.16
C GLU A 454 -47.39 -0.45 -59.95
N HIS A 455 -46.77 -0.52 -58.77
CA HIS A 455 -47.21 0.32 -57.63
C HIS A 455 -46.09 0.83 -56.72
N VAL A 456 -45.01 1.37 -57.31
CA VAL A 456 -44.08 2.21 -56.53
C VAL A 456 -44.40 3.67 -56.81
N THR A 457 -45.20 4.28 -55.92
CA THR A 457 -45.42 5.72 -55.99
C THR A 457 -44.10 6.46 -55.76
N PRO A 458 -43.82 7.57 -56.47
CA PRO A 458 -42.59 8.34 -56.27
C PRO A 458 -42.44 8.85 -54.83
N GLU A 459 -43.54 8.97 -54.08
CA GLU A 459 -43.53 9.27 -52.64
C GLU A 459 -43.03 8.10 -51.79
N ALA A 460 -43.40 6.85 -52.10
CA ALA A 460 -42.90 5.68 -51.39
C ALA A 460 -41.39 5.47 -51.60
N MET A 461 -40.89 5.75 -52.81
CA MET A 461 -39.45 5.73 -53.10
C MET A 461 -38.68 6.82 -52.34
N LYS A 462 -39.22 8.04 -52.25
CA LYS A 462 -38.61 9.11 -51.45
C LYS A 462 -38.58 8.78 -49.96
N LEU A 463 -39.67 8.24 -49.42
CA LEU A 463 -39.73 7.86 -48.00
C LEU A 463 -38.75 6.71 -47.69
N LEU A 464 -38.57 5.78 -48.64
CA LEU A 464 -37.59 4.71 -48.55
C LEU A 464 -36.17 5.28 -48.60
N GLU A 465 -35.88 6.20 -49.52
CA GLU A 465 -34.58 6.88 -49.63
C GLU A 465 -34.23 7.65 -48.35
N GLU A 466 -35.17 8.42 -47.79
CA GLU A 466 -34.97 9.12 -46.51
C GLU A 466 -34.72 8.15 -45.35
N LYS A 467 -35.47 7.04 -45.29
CA LYS A 467 -35.27 6.01 -44.27
C LYS A 467 -33.93 5.31 -44.44
N LEU A 468 -33.49 5.06 -45.66
CA LEU A 468 -32.21 4.44 -45.97
C LEU A 468 -31.05 5.39 -45.63
N LYS A 469 -31.17 6.67 -45.95
CA LYS A 469 -30.20 7.70 -45.55
C LYS A 469 -30.10 7.85 -44.04
N LYS A 470 -31.23 7.88 -43.34
CA LYS A 470 -31.27 7.95 -41.86
C LYS A 470 -30.66 6.71 -41.21
N THR A 471 -30.93 5.53 -41.75
CA THR A 471 -30.33 4.28 -41.23
C THR A 471 -28.84 4.20 -41.54
N MET A 472 -28.37 4.65 -42.72
CA MET A 472 -26.94 4.76 -43.02
C MET A 472 -26.22 5.73 -42.07
N GLU A 473 -26.82 6.88 -41.78
CA GLU A 473 -26.26 7.85 -40.82
C GLU A 473 -26.23 7.29 -39.40
N GLN A 474 -27.26 6.54 -38.99
CA GLN A 474 -27.26 5.80 -37.72
C GLN A 474 -26.16 4.73 -37.68
N VAL A 475 -25.96 3.97 -38.76
CA VAL A 475 -24.90 2.95 -38.84
C VAL A 475 -23.52 3.59 -38.80
N ALA A 476 -23.31 4.73 -39.45
CA ALA A 476 -22.07 5.49 -39.38
C ALA A 476 -21.78 5.97 -37.94
N ASN A 477 -22.76 6.61 -37.29
CA ASN A 477 -22.62 7.06 -35.91
C ASN A 477 -22.37 5.90 -34.92
N LEU A 478 -23.04 4.77 -35.11
CA LEU A 478 -22.81 3.56 -34.31
C LEU A 478 -21.44 2.95 -34.57
N SER A 479 -20.92 3.02 -35.81
CA SER A 479 -19.57 2.59 -36.15
C SER A 479 -18.51 3.47 -35.48
N ASP A 480 -18.69 4.79 -35.46
CA ASP A 480 -17.78 5.72 -34.80
C ASP A 480 -17.79 5.52 -33.28
N GLU A 481 -18.97 5.35 -32.67
CA GLU A 481 -19.06 5.05 -31.24
C GLU A 481 -18.45 3.68 -30.91
N LYS A 482 -18.61 2.69 -31.79
CA LYS A 482 -17.94 1.39 -31.65
C LYS A 482 -16.43 1.55 -31.64
N GLN A 483 -15.85 2.28 -32.59
CA GLN A 483 -14.39 2.52 -32.64
C GLN A 483 -13.90 3.26 -31.39
N ARG A 484 -14.67 4.26 -30.92
CA ARG A 484 -14.38 4.99 -29.68
C ARG A 484 -14.38 4.05 -28.46
N LEU A 485 -15.36 3.17 -28.37
CA LEU A 485 -15.45 2.17 -27.29
C LEU A 485 -14.32 1.14 -27.38
N GLU A 486 -13.95 0.68 -28.58
CA GLU A 486 -12.81 -0.23 -28.79
C GLU A 486 -11.50 0.39 -28.32
N HIS A 487 -11.25 1.67 -28.64
CA HIS A 487 -10.10 2.41 -28.13
C HIS A 487 -10.10 2.53 -26.60
N LEU A 488 -11.27 2.78 -26.00
CA LEU A 488 -11.40 2.85 -24.55
C LEU A 488 -11.13 1.49 -23.89
N VAL A 489 -11.62 0.40 -24.49
CA VAL A 489 -11.36 -0.97 -24.01
C VAL A 489 -9.87 -1.28 -24.07
N LEU A 490 -9.18 -0.93 -25.15
CA LEU A 490 -7.72 -1.11 -25.25
C LEU A 490 -6.97 -0.31 -24.18
N GLN A 491 -7.38 0.93 -23.91
CA GLN A 491 -6.78 1.73 -22.84
C GLN A 491 -7.02 1.10 -21.46
N LEU A 492 -8.25 0.69 -21.17
CA LEU A 492 -8.60 0.04 -19.90
C LEU A 492 -7.87 -1.31 -19.74
N GLN A 493 -7.61 -2.03 -20.82
CA GLN A 493 -6.78 -3.24 -20.80
C GLN A 493 -5.34 -2.91 -20.39
N GLY A 494 -4.72 -1.88 -20.97
CA GLY A 494 -3.38 -1.44 -20.57
C GLY A 494 -3.31 -0.94 -19.12
N GLU A 495 -4.34 -0.23 -18.66
CA GLU A 495 -4.46 0.18 -17.25
C GLU A 495 -4.60 -1.05 -16.33
N THR A 496 -5.38 -2.06 -16.74
CA THR A 496 -5.54 -3.31 -15.99
C THR A 496 -4.24 -4.11 -15.91
N GLU A 497 -3.50 -4.22 -17.01
CA GLU A 497 -2.17 -4.86 -17.03
C GLU A 497 -1.20 -4.17 -16.06
N THR A 498 -1.16 -2.83 -16.10
CA THR A 498 -0.33 -2.04 -15.19
C THR A 498 -0.72 -2.27 -13.72
N ILE A 499 -2.02 -2.33 -13.42
CA ILE A 499 -2.51 -2.65 -12.07
C ILE A 499 -2.08 -4.06 -11.65
N CYS A 500 -2.13 -5.04 -12.54
CA CYS A 500 -1.66 -6.41 -12.27
C CYS A 500 -0.15 -6.45 -11.93
N GLU A 501 0.68 -5.66 -12.62
CA GLU A 501 2.10 -5.52 -12.29
C GLU A 501 2.30 -4.93 -10.89
N TYR A 502 1.57 -3.86 -10.54
CA TYR A 502 1.61 -3.28 -9.21
C TYR A 502 1.17 -4.26 -8.12
N VAL A 503 0.12 -5.03 -8.34
CA VAL A 503 -0.33 -6.07 -7.40
C VAL A 503 0.76 -7.12 -7.21
N THR A 504 1.43 -7.56 -8.28
CA THR A 504 2.52 -8.53 -8.22
C THR A 504 3.71 -7.99 -7.44
N LEU A 505 4.13 -6.75 -7.72
CA LEU A 505 5.20 -6.08 -6.97
C LEU A 505 4.85 -5.93 -5.49
N TYR A 506 3.63 -5.55 -5.18
CA TYR A 506 3.15 -5.42 -3.81
C TYR A 506 3.10 -6.77 -3.08
N GLN A 507 2.66 -7.85 -3.74
CA GLN A 507 2.69 -9.20 -3.19
C GLN A 507 4.11 -9.66 -2.90
N ASN A 508 5.05 -9.42 -3.82
CA ASN A 508 6.47 -9.73 -3.62
C ASN A 508 7.07 -8.93 -2.46
N GLN A 509 6.80 -7.63 -2.39
CA GLN A 509 7.26 -6.78 -1.29
C GLN A 509 6.70 -7.24 0.06
N ARG A 510 5.41 -7.61 0.12
CA ARG A 510 4.81 -8.19 1.33
C ARG A 510 5.42 -9.54 1.69
N GLY A 511 5.73 -10.38 0.71
CA GLY A 511 6.42 -11.66 0.93
C GLY A 511 7.77 -11.45 1.59
N LEU A 512 8.58 -10.55 1.03
CA LEU A 512 9.91 -10.22 1.54
C LEU A 512 9.86 -9.59 2.95
N LEU A 513 8.85 -8.76 3.23
CA LEU A 513 8.63 -8.22 4.57
C LEU A 513 8.25 -9.31 5.57
N ARG A 514 7.37 -10.27 5.20
CA ARG A 514 7.03 -11.40 6.07
C ARG A 514 8.24 -12.28 6.35
N GLU A 515 9.06 -12.56 5.34
CA GLU A 515 10.27 -13.36 5.49
C GLU A 515 11.26 -12.69 6.46
N LYS A 516 11.48 -11.37 6.33
CA LYS A 516 12.30 -10.61 7.28
C LYS A 516 11.76 -10.63 8.70
N VAL A 517 10.43 -10.55 8.88
CA VAL A 517 9.80 -10.64 10.19
C VAL A 517 9.97 -12.04 10.77
N LEU A 518 9.74 -13.09 9.98
CA LEU A 518 9.93 -14.47 10.40
C LEU A 518 11.38 -14.76 10.80
N GLU A 519 12.35 -14.25 10.05
CA GLU A 519 13.76 -14.42 10.38
C GLU A 519 14.13 -13.69 11.68
N ARG A 520 13.59 -12.49 11.88
CA ARG A 520 13.74 -11.75 13.14
C ARG A 520 13.08 -12.48 14.32
N GLU A 521 11.90 -13.05 14.14
CA GLU A 521 11.21 -13.83 15.17
C GLU A 521 11.99 -15.10 15.54
N LYS A 522 12.57 -15.81 14.56
CA LYS A 522 13.47 -16.94 14.82
C LYS A 522 14.70 -16.52 15.63
N GLN A 523 15.35 -15.42 15.26
CA GLN A 523 16.50 -14.88 15.99
C GLN A 523 16.12 -14.50 17.43
N LEU A 524 14.99 -13.82 17.62
CA LEU A 524 14.47 -13.47 18.95
C LEU A 524 14.12 -14.71 19.78
N ALA A 525 13.54 -15.75 19.15
CA ALA A 525 13.22 -17.00 19.82
C ALA A 525 14.50 -17.74 20.27
N LEU A 526 15.54 -17.77 19.43
CA LEU A 526 16.84 -18.33 19.76
C LEU A 526 17.46 -17.59 20.95
N LEU A 527 17.54 -16.26 20.89
CA LEU A 527 18.07 -15.44 21.98
C LEU A 527 17.26 -15.58 23.28
N SER A 528 15.94 -15.70 23.19
CA SER A 528 15.06 -15.93 24.35
C SER A 528 15.34 -17.31 24.98
N LYS A 529 15.59 -18.33 24.16
CA LYS A 529 15.97 -19.67 24.61
C LYS A 529 17.33 -19.65 25.30
N GLU A 530 18.35 -19.08 24.66
CA GLU A 530 19.71 -18.97 25.22
C GLU A 530 19.70 -18.15 26.52
N ARG A 531 18.91 -17.07 26.62
CA ARG A 531 18.75 -16.29 27.86
C ARG A 531 18.10 -17.10 28.97
N LYS A 532 17.11 -17.95 28.66
CA LYS A 532 16.49 -18.84 29.65
C LYS A 532 17.49 -19.89 30.14
N GLU A 533 18.20 -20.53 29.23
CA GLU A 533 19.25 -21.51 29.57
C GLU A 533 20.34 -20.87 30.44
N LEU A 534 20.80 -19.67 30.10
CA LEU A 534 21.78 -18.93 30.90
C LEU A 534 21.25 -18.60 32.30
N LYS A 535 19.99 -18.16 32.41
CA LYS A 535 19.35 -17.87 33.70
C LYS A 535 19.23 -19.13 34.56
N GLU A 536 18.93 -20.27 33.95
CA GLU A 536 18.86 -21.55 34.65
C GLU A 536 20.24 -22.00 35.16
N LYS A 537 21.28 -21.92 34.33
CA LYS A 537 22.67 -22.21 34.75
C LYS A 537 23.14 -21.28 35.86
N LEU A 538 22.83 -19.98 35.80
CA LEU A 538 23.12 -19.04 36.88
C LEU A 538 22.35 -19.37 38.16
N SER A 539 21.09 -19.81 38.05
CA SER A 539 20.31 -20.27 39.20
C SER A 539 20.91 -21.53 39.83
N GLN A 540 21.43 -22.46 39.03
CA GLN A 540 22.13 -23.65 39.53
C GLN A 540 23.41 -23.26 40.28
N ILE A 541 24.21 -22.34 39.74
CA ILE A 541 25.38 -21.79 40.45
C ILE A 541 24.96 -21.10 41.75
N SER A 542 23.90 -20.29 41.73
CA SER A 542 23.37 -19.62 42.93
C SER A 542 22.86 -20.59 44.00
N HIS A 543 22.40 -21.78 43.61
CA HIS A 543 21.98 -22.83 44.54
C HIS A 543 23.16 -23.63 45.12
N LEU A 544 24.25 -23.77 44.36
CA LEU A 544 25.48 -24.46 44.77
C LEU A 544 26.42 -23.55 45.60
N LEU A 545 26.29 -22.21 45.46
CA LEU A 545 27.08 -21.22 46.19
C LEU A 545 26.97 -21.31 47.73
N PRO A 546 25.77 -21.48 48.32
CA PRO A 546 25.60 -21.67 49.77
C PRO A 546 26.14 -23.00 50.32
N GLU A 547 26.35 -24.00 49.46
CA GLU A 547 26.94 -25.30 49.84
C GLU A 547 28.47 -25.22 50.02
N LEU A 548 29.09 -24.10 49.62
CA LEU A 548 30.49 -23.80 49.87
C LEU A 548 30.62 -23.14 51.26
N PRO A 549 31.23 -23.81 52.27
CA PRO A 549 31.52 -23.15 53.54
C PRO A 549 32.54 -22.03 53.31
N LEU A 550 32.23 -20.82 53.79
CA LEU A 550 33.19 -19.71 53.92
C LEU A 550 34.28 -20.12 54.93
N VAL A 551 35.32 -20.80 54.45
CA VAL A 551 36.53 -21.04 55.25
C VAL A 551 37.29 -19.72 55.34
N GLY A 552 37.09 -19.01 56.44
CA GLY A 552 37.99 -17.94 56.86
C GLY A 552 39.40 -18.52 57.10
N PRO A 553 40.47 -17.78 56.77
CA PRO A 553 41.83 -18.26 56.99
C PRO A 553 42.09 -18.27 58.49
N ASN A 554 41.85 -19.41 59.15
CA ASN A 554 42.52 -19.89 60.37
C ASN A 554 41.69 -21.00 61.03
N GLN A 555 41.89 -22.25 60.61
CA GLN A 555 41.91 -23.42 61.52
C GLN A 555 42.47 -24.65 60.79
N PRO A 556 43.56 -25.27 61.29
CA PRO A 556 44.09 -26.51 60.73
C PRO A 556 43.41 -27.71 61.38
N GLY A 557 42.72 -28.53 60.58
CA GLY A 557 42.33 -29.88 60.96
C GLY A 557 40.83 -30.15 60.95
N ALA A 558 40.29 -30.47 59.77
CA ALA A 558 39.18 -31.41 59.60
C ALA A 558 39.15 -31.86 58.13
N GLY A 559 39.00 -33.17 57.91
CA GLY A 559 39.28 -33.84 56.65
C GLY A 559 38.37 -33.47 55.47
N ASN A 560 38.89 -33.78 54.29
CA ASN A 560 38.18 -33.86 53.01
C ASN A 560 36.74 -34.36 53.17
N LEU A 561 35.77 -33.50 52.85
CA LEU A 561 34.44 -33.95 52.43
C LEU A 561 34.44 -34.02 50.89
N PRO A 562 34.16 -35.19 50.29
CA PRO A 562 34.00 -35.36 48.83
C PRO A 562 32.93 -34.44 48.19
N ILE A 563 32.03 -33.91 49.02
CA ILE A 563 30.89 -33.09 48.62
C ILE A 563 31.33 -31.66 48.21
N ILE A 564 32.40 -31.14 48.81
CA ILE A 564 32.88 -29.76 48.56
C ILE A 564 33.62 -29.68 47.22
N ASP A 565 34.37 -30.72 46.87
CA ASP A 565 35.13 -30.80 45.62
C ASP A 565 34.21 -31.03 44.40
N ASP A 566 33.11 -31.79 44.60
CA ASP A 566 32.06 -31.99 43.58
C ASP A 566 31.28 -30.70 43.30
N ALA A 567 30.85 -29.97 44.34
CA ALA A 567 30.17 -28.68 44.17
C ALA A 567 31.06 -27.63 43.47
N THR A 568 32.34 -27.55 43.87
CA THR A 568 33.32 -26.64 43.26
C THR A 568 33.60 -27.00 41.80
N SER A 569 33.74 -28.30 41.50
CA SER A 569 33.94 -28.79 40.13
C SER A 569 32.73 -28.52 39.24
N ARG A 570 31.51 -28.70 39.75
CA ARG A 570 30.27 -28.40 39.01
C ARG A 570 30.09 -26.91 38.72
N ILE A 571 30.39 -26.04 39.69
CA ILE A 571 30.37 -24.59 39.48
C ILE A 571 31.38 -24.19 38.39
N LYS A 572 32.59 -24.77 38.41
CA LYS A 572 33.61 -24.49 37.40
C LYS A 572 33.18 -24.92 35.99
N THR A 573 32.54 -26.08 35.86
CA THR A 573 31.97 -26.56 34.58
C THR A 573 30.83 -25.65 34.09
N LEU A 574 29.90 -25.26 34.97
CA LEU A 574 28.82 -24.35 34.63
C LEU A 574 29.34 -22.97 34.19
N LEU A 575 30.41 -22.46 34.82
CA LEU A 575 31.05 -21.21 34.42
C LEU A 575 31.74 -21.30 33.05
N THR A 576 32.41 -22.41 32.74
CA THR A 576 33.02 -22.63 31.42
C THR A 576 31.96 -22.77 30.32
N GLU A 577 30.84 -23.42 30.61
CA GLU A 577 29.71 -23.49 29.69
C GLU A 577 29.05 -22.13 29.45
N ILE A 578 28.95 -21.28 30.49
CA ILE A 578 28.46 -19.90 30.38
C ILE A 578 29.41 -19.06 29.53
N GLU A 579 30.72 -19.20 29.73
CA GLU A 579 31.76 -18.50 28.96
C GLU A 579 31.74 -18.89 27.47
N SER A 580 31.40 -20.14 27.16
CA SER A 580 31.26 -20.64 25.78
C SER A 580 29.93 -20.32 25.10
N SER A 581 28.99 -19.63 25.77
CA SER A 581 27.68 -19.29 25.20
C SER A 581 27.78 -18.14 24.19
N ASN A 582 27.10 -18.26 23.04
CA ASN A 582 27.10 -17.25 21.96
C ASN A 582 26.80 -15.83 22.47
N LEU A 583 25.88 -15.65 23.44
CA LEU A 583 25.57 -14.34 24.03
C LEU A 583 26.74 -13.66 24.75
N VAL A 584 27.68 -14.45 25.27
CA VAL A 584 28.83 -13.97 26.04
C VAL A 584 30.03 -13.76 25.11
N GLN A 585 30.23 -14.66 24.14
CA GLN A 585 31.23 -14.53 23.09
C GLN A 585 30.99 -13.31 22.18
N ASP A 586 29.73 -13.04 21.78
CA ASP A 586 29.38 -11.87 20.97
C ASP A 586 29.69 -10.53 21.65
N LYS A 587 29.81 -10.50 22.98
CA LYS A 587 30.20 -9.29 23.74
C LYS A 587 31.71 -9.11 23.90
N LEU A 588 32.48 -10.18 23.72
CA LEU A 588 33.94 -10.19 23.87
C LEU A 588 34.67 -9.84 22.56
N ASP A 589 34.08 -10.20 21.40
CA ASP A 589 34.71 -10.01 20.08
C ASP A 589 34.41 -8.67 19.40
N GLY A 590 33.64 -7.77 20.03
CA GLY A 590 33.53 -6.37 19.59
C GLY A 590 32.89 -6.11 18.22
N THR A 591 32.39 -7.12 17.51
CA THR A 591 31.70 -6.94 16.23
C THR A 591 30.18 -7.04 16.39
N PRO A 592 29.43 -5.93 16.28
CA PRO A 592 27.97 -5.98 16.29
C PRO A 592 27.49 -6.31 14.87
N ASN A 593 27.55 -7.58 14.47
CA ASN A 593 26.89 -7.99 13.25
C ASN A 593 25.49 -8.54 13.54
N THR A 594 24.53 -8.01 12.78
CA THR A 594 23.17 -8.53 12.56
C THR A 594 22.05 -8.12 13.51
N PHE A 595 22.06 -6.89 14.05
CA PHE A 595 20.79 -6.24 14.44
C PHE A 595 20.42 -5.15 13.43
N HIS A 596 19.55 -5.49 12.48
CA HIS A 596 18.98 -4.49 11.58
C HIS A 596 18.02 -3.56 12.36
N PRO A 597 18.27 -2.24 12.40
CA PRO A 597 17.46 -1.31 13.19
C PRO A 597 15.99 -1.34 12.77
N CYS A 598 15.11 -1.31 13.76
CA CYS A 598 13.66 -1.17 13.55
C CYS A 598 13.35 0.20 12.93
N LEU A 599 12.68 0.23 11.77
CA LEU A 599 12.28 1.46 11.06
C LEU A 599 11.28 2.34 11.83
N LEU A 600 10.69 1.84 12.92
CA LEU A 600 9.74 2.59 13.76
C LEU A 600 10.33 3.11 15.07
N CYS A 601 11.49 2.61 15.51
CA CYS A 601 12.04 3.03 16.81
C CYS A 601 13.57 3.15 16.89
N SER A 602 14.32 2.94 15.80
CA SER A 602 15.78 3.13 15.76
C SER A 602 16.54 2.56 16.97
N GLY A 603 16.05 1.46 17.55
CA GLY A 603 16.69 0.80 18.70
C GLY A 603 16.49 1.47 20.06
N LYS A 604 15.59 2.46 20.23
CA LYS A 604 15.25 2.96 21.56
C LYS A 604 14.22 2.03 22.22
N LEU A 605 14.59 1.42 23.36
CA LEU A 605 13.63 0.77 24.26
C LEU A 605 12.57 1.80 24.64
N ILE A 606 11.30 1.49 24.35
CA ILE A 606 10.17 2.17 24.98
C ILE A 606 10.19 1.70 26.44
N THR A 607 10.74 2.51 27.33
CA THR A 607 10.51 2.39 28.76
C THR A 607 9.08 2.83 29.02
N VAL A 608 8.22 1.86 29.33
CA VAL A 608 6.91 2.10 29.95
C VAL A 608 7.12 2.35 31.43
#